data_AF-A0A7W8EYW9-F1
#
_entry.id   AF-A0A7W8EYW9-F1
#
_cell.length_a   1.000
_cell.length_b   1.000
_cell.length_c   1.000
_cell.angle_alpha   90.00
_cell.angle_beta   90.00
_cell.angle_gamma   90.00
#
_symmetry.space_group_name_H-M   'P 1'
#
loop_
_entity.id
_entity.type
_entity.pdbx_description
1 polymer ?
#
loop_
_entity_poly.entity_id
_entity_poly.type
_entity_poly.pdbx_seq_one_letter_code
_entity_poly.pdbx_strand_id
1 'polypeptide(L)' 'MTDYLLAHAVDQLSEANWMFATVNRDEEAEPLEAPRPIPRPDSASPEHAGAPDDPPPGPDLARLTAFFG' A
#
# COMPACT_ATOMS: atom_id res chain seq x y z
N MET A 1 1.88 9.52 -14.87
CA MET A 1 0.84 9.98 -13.92
C MET A 1 -0.28 8.95 -13.77
N THR A 2 -0.90 8.50 -14.85
CA THR A 2 -2.05 7.56 -14.83
C THR A 2 -1.72 6.21 -14.18
N ASP A 3 -0.57 5.63 -14.46
CA ASP A 3 -0.17 4.31 -13.93
C ASP A 3 0.08 4.32 -12.42
N TYR A 4 0.56 5.45 -11.89
CA TYR A 4 0.73 5.62 -10.45
C TYR A 4 -0.61 5.60 -9.72
N LEU A 5 -1.59 6.37 -10.22
CA LEU A 5 -2.93 6.42 -9.63
C LEU A 5 -3.65 5.09 -9.76
N LEU A 6 -3.45 4.39 -10.88
CA LEU A 6 -4.00 3.05 -11.08
C LEU A 6 -3.41 2.04 -10.10
N ALA A 7 -2.08 2.01 -9.95
CA ALA A 7 -1.42 1.14 -8.97
C ALA A 7 -1.92 1.42 -7.55
N HIS A 8 -2.07 2.70 -7.19
CA HIS A 8 -2.63 3.09 -5.89
C HIS A 8 -4.08 2.63 -5.70
N ALA A 9 -4.95 2.80 -6.71
CA ALA A 9 -6.34 2.37 -6.63
C ALA A 9 -6.46 0.84 -6.48
N VAL A 10 -5.61 0.07 -7.15
CA VAL A 10 -5.60 -1.39 -7.05
C VAL A 10 -5.13 -1.85 -5.68
N ASP A 11 -4.14 -1.20 -5.07
CA ASP A 11 -3.72 -1.53 -3.71
C ASP A 11 -4.84 -1.33 -2.70
N GLN A 12 -5.52 -0.18 -2.76
CA GLN A 12 -6.64 0.15 -1.88
C GLN A 12 -7.81 -0.83 -2.08
N LEU A 13 -8.11 -1.20 -3.32
CA LEU A 13 -9.12 -2.21 -3.61
C LEU A 13 -8.73 -3.59 -3.07
N SER A 14 -7.47 -3.98 -3.20
CA SER A 14 -6.97 -5.27 -2.72
C SER A 14 -7.04 -5.36 -1.20
N GLU A 15 -6.70 -4.27 -0.50
CA GLU A 15 -6.82 -4.14 0.95
C GLU A 15 -8.29 -4.23 1.40
N ALA A 16 -9.19 -3.49 0.76
CA ALA A 16 -10.62 -3.53 1.08
C ALA A 16 -11.22 -4.92 0.85
N ASN A 17 -10.85 -5.60 -0.23
CA ASN A 17 -11.28 -6.96 -0.52
C ASN A 17 -10.75 -7.95 0.52
N TRP A 18 -9.50 -7.82 0.93
CA TRP A 18 -8.91 -8.67 1.97
C TRP A 18 -9.61 -8.48 3.31
N MET A 19 -9.88 -7.24 3.72
CA MET A 19 -10.64 -6.95 4.94
C MET A 19 -12.05 -7.56 4.87
N PHE A 20 -12.74 -7.38 3.74
CA PHE A 20 -14.06 -7.95 3.52
C PHE A 20 -14.06 -9.48 3.59
N ALA A 21 -13.10 -10.12 2.91
CA ALA A 21 -12.96 -11.58 2.88
C ALA A 21 -12.60 -12.13 4.26
N THR A 22 -11.77 -11.42 5.03
CA THR A 22 -11.38 -11.80 6.39
C THR A 22 -12.56 -11.76 7.36
N VAL A 23 -13.43 -10.76 7.24
CA VAL A 23 -14.64 -10.64 8.09
C VAL A 23 -15.69 -11.69 7.74
N ASN A 24 -15.86 -12.00 6.46
CA ASN A 24 -16.88 -12.96 6.00
C ASN A 24 -16.38 -14.41 5.98
N ARG A 25 -15.33 -14.68 6.73
CA ARG A 25 -14.62 -15.95 6.71
C ARG A 25 -15.21 -16.93 7.71
N ASP A 26 -15.09 -18.21 7.40
CA ASP A 26 -15.37 -19.26 8.37
C ASP A 26 -14.33 -19.23 9.51
N GLU A 27 -14.79 -19.49 10.73
CA GLU A 27 -13.98 -19.38 11.95
C GLU A 27 -12.87 -20.45 12.02
N GLU A 28 -13.05 -21.60 11.37
CA GLU A 28 -12.09 -22.70 11.41
C GLU A 28 -11.04 -22.63 10.30
N ALA A 29 -11.16 -21.67 9.39
CA ALA A 29 -10.30 -21.62 8.22
C ALA A 29 -8.94 -20.96 8.55
N GLU A 30 -7.88 -21.27 7.79
CA GLU A 30 -6.51 -20.68 7.91
C GLU A 30 -6.36 -19.20 7.50
N PRO A 31 -5.90 -18.27 8.37
CA PRO A 31 -5.88 -16.83 8.08
C PRO A 31 -5.39 -16.42 6.68
N LEU A 32 -6.07 -15.44 6.07
CA LEU A 32 -5.70 -14.95 4.73
C LEU A 32 -4.39 -14.14 4.77
N GLU A 33 -3.51 -14.39 3.81
CA GLU A 33 -2.31 -13.57 3.63
C GLU A 33 -2.71 -12.13 3.26
N ALA A 34 -2.04 -11.14 3.87
CA ALA A 34 -2.24 -9.75 3.54
C ALA A 34 -1.77 -9.45 2.10
N PRO A 35 -2.51 -8.62 1.35
CA PRO A 35 -2.12 -8.27 -0.01
C PRO A 35 -0.83 -7.44 -0.01
N ARG A 36 -0.03 -7.60 -1.06
CA ARG A 36 1.21 -6.85 -1.24
C ARG A 36 0.97 -5.67 -2.21
N PRO A 37 1.49 -4.47 -1.90
CA PRO A 37 1.39 -3.32 -2.80
C PRO A 37 2.02 -3.57 -4.17
N ILE A 38 1.40 -3.05 -5.22
CA ILE A 38 1.96 -3.07 -6.58
C ILE A 38 3.16 -2.12 -6.67
N PRO A 39 4.29 -2.55 -7.28
CA PRO A 39 5.43 -1.67 -7.51
C PRO A 39 5.01 -0.39 -8.27
N ARG A 40 5.44 0.78 -7.77
CA ARG A 40 5.13 2.04 -8.43
C ARG A 40 6.02 2.22 -9.67
N PRO A 41 5.51 2.88 -10.73
CA PRO A 41 6.25 3.03 -11.99
C PRO A 41 7.63 3.69 -11.84
N ASP A 42 7.76 4.64 -10.91
CA ASP A 42 9.00 5.39 -10.68
C ASP A 42 9.86 4.77 -9.55
N SER A 43 9.39 3.69 -8.94
CA SER A 43 10.05 2.96 -7.86
C SER A 43 10.58 1.65 -8.41
N ALA A 44 11.76 1.69 -9.02
CA ALA A 44 12.48 0.47 -9.37
C ALA A 44 12.95 -0.22 -8.08
N SER A 45 12.16 -1.17 -7.58
CA SER A 45 12.69 -2.27 -6.77
C SER A 45 11.88 -3.53 -7.07
N PRO A 46 12.36 -4.41 -7.96
CA PRO A 46 11.94 -5.80 -7.91
C PRO A 46 12.52 -6.38 -6.62
N GLU A 47 11.78 -7.26 -5.94
CA GLU A 47 12.27 -8.07 -4.81
C GLU A 47 12.67 -7.33 -3.51
N HIS A 48 11.69 -6.82 -2.74
CA HIS A 48 11.88 -6.73 -1.28
C HIS A 48 10.84 -7.59 -0.57
N ALA A 49 11.29 -8.79 -0.26
CA ALA A 49 10.67 -9.70 0.69
C ALA A 49 10.86 -9.15 2.10
N GLY A 50 9.75 -8.91 2.81
CA GLY A 50 9.67 -8.93 4.27
C GLY A 50 10.70 -8.11 5.06
N ALA A 51 10.58 -6.78 5.04
CA ALA A 51 10.98 -5.90 6.16
C ALA A 51 10.25 -4.55 6.00
N PRO A 52 9.86 -3.87 7.10
CA PRO A 52 9.46 -2.48 6.99
C PRO A 52 10.73 -1.67 6.70
N ASP A 53 10.90 -1.27 5.44
CA ASP A 53 11.87 -0.24 5.09
C ASP A 53 11.51 1.02 5.88
N ASP A 54 12.47 1.53 6.63
CA ASP A 54 12.38 2.80 7.35
C ASP A 54 11.90 3.86 6.35
N PRO A 55 10.73 4.50 6.55
CA PRO A 55 10.21 5.42 5.55
C PRO A 55 11.24 6.54 5.36
N PRO A 56 11.55 6.92 4.10
CA PRO A 56 12.41 8.07 3.86
C PRO A 56 11.85 9.26 4.62
N PRO A 57 12.69 10.11 5.25
CA PRO A 57 12.22 11.19 6.10
C PRO A 57 11.19 12.01 5.33
N GLY A 58 9.96 11.97 5.84
CA GLY A 58 8.84 12.70 5.24
C GLY A 58 9.17 14.19 5.16
N PRO A 59 8.55 14.92 4.22
CA PRO A 59 8.74 16.35 4.14
C PRO A 59 8.38 17.01 5.48
N ASP A 60 9.27 17.89 5.96
CA ASP A 60 9.02 18.67 7.18
C ASP A 60 7.69 19.44 7.07
N LEU A 61 7.01 19.63 8.20
CA LEU A 61 5.70 20.26 8.28
C LEU A 61 5.70 21.64 7.60
N ALA A 62 6.78 22.41 7.77
CA ALA A 62 6.93 23.71 7.11
C ALA A 62 6.86 23.62 5.57
N ARG A 63 7.41 22.55 5.00
CA ARG A 63 7.40 22.31 3.55
C ARG A 63 6.02 21.88 3.04
N LEU A 64 5.30 21.08 3.81
CA LEU A 64 3.94 20.67 3.46
C LEU A 64 2.98 21.87 3.48
N THR A 65 3.06 22.71 4.51
CA THR A 65 2.21 23.91 4.62
C THR A 65 2.47 24.89 3.48
N ALA A 66 3.72 25.01 3.01
CA ALA A 66 4.06 25.87 1.87
C ALA A 66 3.61 25.33 0.51
N PHE A 67 3.35 24.03 0.38
CA PHE A 67 2.89 23.42 -0.87
C PHE A 67 1.37 23.55 -1.04
N PHE A 68 0.61 23.43 0.06
CA PHE A 68 -0.85 23.46 0.04
C PHE A 68 -1.47 24.83 0.38
N GLY A 69 -0.66 25.80 0.80
CA GLY A 69 -1.06 27.20 0.99
C GLY A 69 -0.99 27.98 -0.31
#